data_AF-A0A4Q7AWV2-F1
#
_entry.id   AF-A0A4Q7AWV2-F1
#
_cell.length_a   1.000
_cell.length_b   1.000
_cell.length_c   1.000
_cell.angle_alpha   90.00
_cell.angle_beta   90.00
_cell.angle_gamma   90.00
#
_symmetry.space_group_name_H-M   'P 1'
#
loop_
_entity.id
_entity.type
_entity.pdbx_description
1 polymer ?
#
loop_
_entity_poly.entity_id
_entity_poly.type
_entity_poly.pdbx_seq_one_letter_code
_entity_poly.pdbx_strand_id
1 'polypeptide(L)'
;MYFWRTDKLIEDLKQNRVSQNEFKNYYLASSIIVLLGIFASSQIEPEELKISFALFLINLGLLISWTNAIFKANGGAQGHAFLNRIIALYLPIMLKTTAFVIVLYSLILSIFNQFEAHFDKAQFAHIKTLISMAVDIFSSFLVYGRICAAVKKINSPQAAVKS
;
A
#
# COMPACT_ATOMS: atom_id res chain seq x y z
N MET A 1 -0.72 6.31 21.57
CA MET A 1 -0.45 7.28 20.48
C MET A 1 -0.53 8.69 21.02
N TYR A 2 0.54 9.45 20.85
CA TYR A 2 0.77 10.75 21.47
C TYR A 2 0.53 11.87 20.45
N PHE A 3 -0.70 11.99 19.95
CA PHE A 3 -1.04 12.92 18.84
C PHE A 3 -0.57 14.37 19.05
N TRP A 4 -0.55 14.86 20.29
CA TRP A 4 -0.18 16.25 20.62
C TRP A 4 0.84 16.34 21.77
N ARG A 5 1.40 15.21 22.21
CA ARG A 5 2.31 15.14 23.37
C ARG A 5 3.70 14.66 22.93
N THR A 6 4.32 15.43 22.04
CA THR A 6 5.60 15.07 21.42
C THR A 6 6.72 14.92 22.46
N ASP A 7 6.74 15.75 23.51
CA ASP A 7 7.75 15.63 24.58
C ASP A 7 7.65 14.29 25.32
N LYS A 8 6.42 13.85 25.62
CA LYS A 8 6.18 12.55 26.24
C LYS A 8 6.54 11.40 25.29
N LEU A 9 6.25 11.54 23.99
CA LEU A 9 6.67 10.57 23.00
C LEU A 9 8.20 10.45 22.93
N ILE A 10 8.92 11.57 22.97
CA ILE A 10 10.39 11.61 22.99
C ILE A 10 10.91 10.88 24.22
N GLU A 11 10.34 11.14 25.40
CA GLU A 11 10.72 10.46 26.64
C GLU A 11 10.49 8.95 26.54
N ASP A 12 9.29 8.53 26.12
CA ASP A 12 8.94 7.11 26.02
C ASP A 12 9.75 6.39 24.93
N LEU A 13 10.14 7.07 23.84
CA LEU A 13 11.07 6.53 22.85
C LEU A 13 12.47 6.33 23.44
N LYS A 14 13.01 7.32 24.18
CA LYS A 14 14.32 7.20 24.85
C LYS A 14 14.36 6.02 25.82
N GLN A 15 13.23 5.74 26.47
CA GLN A 15 13.08 4.68 27.46
C GLN A 15 12.58 3.35 26.87
N ASN A 16 12.44 3.24 25.53
CA ASN A 16 11.92 2.05 24.84
C ASN A 16 10.52 1.59 25.30
N ARG A 17 9.65 2.53 25.69
CA ARG A 17 8.30 2.26 26.20
C ARG A 17 7.21 2.28 25.14
N VAL A 18 7.52 2.69 23.90
CA VAL A 18 6.55 2.72 22.80
C VAL A 18 6.26 1.30 22.32
N SER A 19 4.99 0.90 22.39
CA SER A 19 4.56 -0.45 22.04
C SER A 19 4.48 -0.68 20.52
N GLN A 20 4.47 -1.94 20.07
CA GLN A 20 4.26 -2.28 18.65
C GLN A 20 2.89 -1.81 18.14
N ASN A 21 1.86 -1.82 18.98
CA ASN A 21 0.54 -1.26 18.66
C ASN A 21 0.64 0.23 18.34
N GLU A 22 1.44 0.97 19.09
CA GLU A 22 1.64 2.40 18.86
C GLU A 22 2.43 2.65 17.59
N PHE A 23 3.50 1.89 17.32
CA PHE A 23 4.21 1.98 16.05
C PHE A 23 3.29 1.71 14.85
N LYS A 24 2.41 0.71 14.94
CA LYS A 24 1.39 0.45 13.92
C LYS A 24 0.45 1.65 13.72
N ASN A 25 -0.03 2.25 14.80
CA ASN A 25 -0.95 3.38 14.72
C ASN A 25 -0.27 4.63 14.15
N TYR A 26 1.00 4.88 14.48
CA TYR A 26 1.79 5.94 13.86
C TYR A 26 2.00 5.72 12.37
N TYR A 27 2.36 4.49 11.97
CA TYR A 27 2.49 4.13 10.57
C TYR A 27 1.16 4.32 9.80
N LEU A 28 0.05 3.86 10.37
CA LEU A 28 -1.25 3.96 9.74
C LEU A 28 -1.70 5.43 9.60
N ALA A 29 -1.60 6.22 10.67
CA ALA A 29 -2.01 7.62 10.66
C ALA A 29 -1.18 8.45 9.67
N SER A 30 0.15 8.28 9.66
CA SER A 30 1.03 8.97 8.70
C SER A 30 0.73 8.55 7.26
N SER A 31 0.50 7.26 7.00
CA SER A 31 0.14 6.76 5.67
C SER A 31 -1.21 7.31 5.18
N ILE A 32 -2.20 7.47 6.07
CA ILE A 32 -3.49 8.09 5.74
C ILE A 32 -3.31 9.56 5.36
N ILE A 33 -2.47 10.31 6.08
CA ILE A 33 -2.18 11.72 5.76
C ILE A 33 -1.50 11.82 4.38
N VAL A 34 -0.55 10.95 4.08
CA VAL A 34 0.09 10.90 2.76
C VAL A 34 -0.94 10.59 1.67
N LEU A 35 -1.80 9.60 1.88
CA LEU A 35 -2.86 9.23 0.93
C LEU A 35 -3.85 10.39 0.68
N LEU A 36 -4.22 11.13 1.73
CA LEU A 36 -5.04 12.34 1.62
C LEU A 36 -4.33 13.43 0.79
N GLY A 37 -3.02 13.62 0.99
CA GLY A 37 -2.22 14.56 0.20
C GLY A 37 -2.16 14.20 -1.29
N ILE A 38 -2.02 12.90 -1.60
CA ILE A 38 -2.05 12.40 -2.99
C ILE A 38 -3.42 12.67 -3.61
N PHE A 39 -4.50 12.31 -2.90
CA PHE A 39 -5.87 12.56 -3.37
C PHE A 39 -6.13 14.04 -3.62
N ALA A 40 -5.76 14.93 -2.67
CA ALA A 40 -5.93 16.37 -2.83
C ALA A 40 -5.15 16.92 -4.04
N SER A 41 -3.95 16.39 -4.29
CA SER A 41 -3.12 16.80 -5.42
C SER A 41 -3.65 16.31 -6.78
N SER A 42 -4.41 15.22 -6.80
CA SER A 42 -4.99 14.69 -8.03
C SER A 42 -6.29 15.41 -8.46
N GLN A 43 -6.86 16.30 -7.63
CA GLN A 43 -8.10 17.02 -7.93
C GLN A 43 -7.90 18.33 -8.73
N ILE A 44 -6.77 18.48 -9.44
CA ILE A 44 -6.49 19.69 -10.22
C ILE A 44 -7.40 19.78 -11.46
N GLU A 45 -7.96 18.66 -11.94
CA GLU A 45 -8.89 18.63 -13.08
C GLU A 45 -10.30 18.17 -12.66
N PRO A 46 -11.37 18.93 -12.96
CA PRO A 46 -12.72 18.68 -12.42
C PRO A 46 -13.42 17.41 -12.94
N GLU A 47 -13.04 16.90 -14.11
CA GLU A 47 -13.86 15.93 -14.86
C GLU A 47 -13.90 14.51 -14.26
N GLU A 48 -13.03 14.18 -13.30
CA GLU A 48 -12.93 12.81 -12.75
C GLU A 48 -13.06 12.71 -11.21
N LEU A 49 -13.62 13.71 -10.53
CA LEU A 49 -13.72 13.74 -9.05
C LEU A 49 -14.35 12.47 -8.46
N LYS A 50 -15.44 11.96 -9.06
CA LYS A 50 -16.12 10.74 -8.58
C LYS A 50 -15.23 9.50 -8.65
N ILE A 51 -14.49 9.37 -9.75
CA ILE A 51 -13.59 8.25 -10.02
C ILE A 51 -12.39 8.30 -9.08
N SER A 52 -11.78 9.48 -8.97
CA SER A 52 -10.67 9.74 -8.04
C SER A 52 -11.06 9.48 -6.59
N PHE A 53 -12.25 9.90 -6.18
CA PHE A 53 -12.75 9.67 -4.82
C PHE A 53 -13.02 8.18 -4.55
N ALA A 54 -13.60 7.46 -5.51
CA ALA A 54 -13.77 6.01 -5.39
C ALA A 54 -12.43 5.29 -5.24
N LEU A 55 -11.43 5.65 -6.06
CA LEU A 55 -10.08 5.09 -5.99
C LEU A 55 -9.40 5.39 -4.64
N PHE A 56 -9.58 6.62 -4.13
CA PHE A 56 -9.10 7.00 -2.80
C PHE A 56 -9.72 6.13 -1.69
N LEU A 57 -11.04 5.94 -1.69
CA LEU A 57 -11.73 5.11 -0.69
C LEU A 57 -11.26 3.65 -0.73
N ILE A 58 -11.06 3.11 -1.94
CA ILE A 58 -10.52 1.75 -2.11
C ILE A 58 -9.10 1.67 -1.53
N ASN A 59 -8.20 2.58 -1.91
CA ASN A 59 -6.83 2.58 -1.42
C ASN A 59 -6.75 2.81 0.11
N LEU A 60 -7.66 3.61 0.68
CA LEU A 60 -7.79 3.78 2.12
C LEU A 60 -8.20 2.47 2.81
N GLY A 61 -9.20 1.78 2.27
CA GLY A 61 -9.63 0.47 2.75
C GLY A 61 -8.52 -0.57 2.68
N LEU A 62 -7.75 -0.59 1.58
CA LEU A 62 -6.58 -1.46 1.43
C LEU A 62 -5.49 -1.15 2.44
N LEU A 63 -5.12 0.12 2.61
CA LEU A 63 -4.13 0.55 3.58
C LEU A 63 -4.49 0.08 5.00
N ILE A 64 -5.73 0.32 5.43
CA ILE A 64 -6.19 -0.06 6.78
C ILE A 64 -6.22 -1.58 6.93
N SER A 65 -6.85 -2.29 5.99
CA SER A 65 -7.02 -3.76 6.08
C SER A 65 -5.68 -4.48 6.03
N TRP A 66 -4.80 -4.14 5.08
CA TRP A 66 -3.50 -4.79 4.93
C TRP A 66 -2.52 -4.43 6.02
N THR A 67 -2.49 -3.18 6.51
CA THR A 67 -1.65 -2.82 7.66
C THR A 67 -1.99 -3.67 8.88
N ASN A 68 -3.29 -3.87 9.16
CA ASN A 68 -3.73 -4.74 10.25
C ASN A 68 -3.42 -6.23 9.98
N ALA A 69 -3.57 -6.70 8.74
CA ALA A 69 -3.22 -8.07 8.36
C ALA A 69 -1.72 -8.35 8.53
N ILE A 70 -0.86 -7.43 8.07
CA ILE A 70 0.59 -7.51 8.23
C ILE A 70 0.98 -7.42 9.71
N PHE A 71 0.32 -6.55 10.48
CA PHE A 71 0.55 -6.44 11.92
C PHE A 71 0.21 -7.75 12.65
N LYS A 72 -0.94 -8.35 12.33
CA LYS A 72 -1.33 -9.66 12.86
C LYS A 72 -0.33 -10.74 12.45
N ALA A 73 0.10 -10.76 11.18
CA ALA A 73 1.15 -11.67 10.70
C ALA A 73 2.48 -11.45 11.43
N ASN A 74 2.77 -10.23 11.88
CA ASN A 74 3.97 -9.91 12.64
C ASN A 74 3.92 -10.40 14.11
N GLY A 75 2.82 -11.02 14.56
CA GLY A 75 2.60 -11.41 15.96
C GLY A 75 1.75 -10.40 16.76
N GLY A 76 1.19 -9.39 16.08
CA GLY A 76 0.37 -8.36 16.72
C GLY A 76 1.12 -7.58 17.79
N ALA A 77 0.47 -7.33 18.92
CA ALA A 77 1.05 -6.59 20.04
C ALA A 77 2.25 -7.30 20.68
N GLN A 78 2.31 -8.63 20.59
CA GLN A 78 3.40 -9.47 21.09
C GLN A 78 4.49 -9.71 20.03
N GLY A 79 4.29 -9.18 18.82
CA GLY A 79 5.30 -9.20 17.78
C GLY A 79 6.48 -8.29 18.15
N HIS A 80 7.47 -8.25 17.26
CA HIS A 80 8.61 -7.36 17.43
C HIS A 80 9.02 -6.72 16.10
N ALA A 81 9.71 -5.59 16.19
CA ALA A 81 10.30 -4.89 15.05
C ALA A 81 9.34 -4.66 13.85
N PHE A 82 8.05 -4.40 14.12
CA PHE A 82 7.02 -4.26 13.09
C PHE A 82 7.39 -3.22 12.03
N LEU A 83 7.70 -2.00 12.48
CA LEU A 83 8.02 -0.88 11.61
C LEU A 83 9.30 -1.15 10.79
N ASN A 84 10.35 -1.65 11.45
CA ASN A 84 11.62 -1.98 10.80
C ASN A 84 11.43 -3.02 9.68
N ARG A 85 10.66 -4.08 9.96
CA ARG A 85 10.38 -5.15 9.00
C ARG A 85 9.57 -4.64 7.82
N ILE A 86 8.52 -3.85 8.05
CA ILE A 86 7.71 -3.29 6.97
C ILE A 86 8.55 -2.39 6.07
N ILE A 87 9.30 -1.44 6.63
CA ILE A 87 10.09 -0.49 5.84
C ILE A 87 11.16 -1.23 5.03
N ALA A 88 11.87 -2.17 5.66
CA ALA A 88 12.93 -2.94 4.99
C ALA A 88 12.38 -3.85 3.88
N LEU A 89 11.19 -4.42 4.06
CA LEU A 89 10.54 -5.26 3.03
C LEU A 89 9.89 -4.43 1.92
N TYR A 90 9.37 -3.25 2.25
CA TYR A 90 8.62 -2.41 1.31
C TYR A 90 9.45 -2.07 0.08
N LEU A 91 10.67 -1.53 0.26
CA LEU A 91 11.51 -1.09 -0.85
C LEU A 91 11.79 -2.19 -1.90
N PRO A 92 12.36 -3.36 -1.54
CA PRO A 92 12.65 -4.39 -2.53
C PRO A 92 11.38 -5.02 -3.13
N ILE A 93 10.29 -5.13 -2.36
CA ILE A 93 9.01 -5.67 -2.87
C ILE A 93 8.37 -4.68 -3.84
N MET A 94 8.41 -3.38 -3.54
CA MET A 94 7.93 -2.34 -4.42
C MET A 94 8.69 -2.35 -5.73
N LEU A 95 10.03 -2.30 -5.71
CA LEU A 95 10.84 -2.32 -6.93
C LEU A 95 10.50 -3.50 -7.85
N LYS A 96 10.43 -4.72 -7.29
CA LYS A 96 10.06 -5.93 -8.04
C LYS A 96 8.64 -5.87 -8.59
N THR A 97 7.71 -5.32 -7.81
CA THR A 97 6.30 -5.26 -8.20
C THR A 97 6.06 -4.17 -9.23
N THR A 98 6.67 -2.99 -9.09
CA THR A 98 6.63 -1.90 -10.07
C THR A 98 7.22 -2.34 -11.40
N ALA A 99 8.39 -2.99 -11.41
CA ALA A 99 8.97 -3.50 -12.65
C ALA A 99 8.03 -4.47 -13.39
N PHE A 100 7.42 -5.40 -12.64
CA PHE A 100 6.43 -6.33 -13.18
C PHE A 100 5.17 -5.62 -13.70
N VAL A 101 4.63 -4.68 -12.93
CA VAL A 101 3.40 -3.94 -13.26
C VAL A 101 3.60 -3.04 -14.47
N ILE A 102 4.76 -2.38 -14.61
CA ILE A 102 5.07 -1.57 -15.80
C ILE A 102 5.00 -2.43 -17.06
N VAL A 103 5.68 -3.59 -17.08
CA VAL A 103 5.66 -4.48 -18.24
C VAL A 103 4.24 -4.96 -18.53
N LEU A 104 3.52 -5.43 -17.51
CA LEU A 104 2.14 -5.90 -17.67
C LEU A 104 1.21 -4.81 -18.19
N TYR A 105 1.31 -3.60 -17.63
CA TYR A 105 0.47 -2.47 -18.02
C TYR A 105 0.75 -2.00 -19.45
N SER A 106 2.03 -1.93 -19.84
CA SER A 106 2.41 -1.62 -21.22
C SER A 106 1.86 -2.64 -22.22
N LEU A 107 1.87 -3.93 -21.88
CA LEU A 107 1.27 -4.97 -22.73
C LEU A 107 -0.25 -4.81 -22.85
N ILE A 108 -0.95 -4.58 -21.73
CA ILE A 108 -2.40 -4.37 -21.72
C ILE A 108 -2.76 -3.15 -22.59
N LEU A 109 -2.08 -2.03 -22.40
CA LEU A 109 -2.31 -0.83 -23.20
C LEU A 109 -1.98 -1.03 -24.68
N SER A 110 -0.89 -1.73 -24.99
CA SER A 110 -0.51 -1.99 -26.38
C SER A 110 -1.56 -2.81 -27.12
N ILE A 111 -2.17 -3.79 -26.45
CA ILE A 111 -3.26 -4.59 -27.00
C ILE A 111 -4.53 -3.73 -27.11
N PHE A 112 -4.89 -3.01 -26.05
CA PHE A 112 -6.11 -2.20 -26.04
C PHE A 112 -6.08 -1.08 -27.09
N ASN A 113 -4.91 -0.48 -27.34
CA ASN A 113 -4.72 0.54 -28.36
C ASN A 113 -5.03 0.08 -29.79
N GLN A 114 -4.99 -1.24 -30.07
CA GLN A 114 -5.39 -1.77 -31.38
C GLN A 114 -6.89 -1.59 -31.66
N PHE A 115 -7.70 -1.39 -30.62
CA PHE A 115 -9.15 -1.26 -30.74
C PHE A 115 -9.60 0.20 -30.80
N GLU A 116 -8.70 1.19 -30.79
CA GLU A 116 -9.05 2.62 -30.75
C GLU A 116 -10.07 3.03 -31.81
N ALA A 117 -9.93 2.54 -33.04
CA ALA A 117 -10.83 2.86 -34.14
C ALA A 117 -12.27 2.30 -33.97
N HIS A 118 -12.51 1.40 -33.02
CA HIS A 118 -13.80 0.76 -32.79
C HIS A 118 -14.66 1.47 -31.74
N PHE A 119 -14.13 2.50 -31.09
CA PHE A 119 -14.81 3.24 -30.02
C PHE A 119 -14.87 4.74 -30.32
N ASP A 120 -15.87 5.42 -29.74
CA ASP A 120 -15.81 6.88 -29.62
C ASP A 120 -14.61 7.27 -28.73
N LYS A 121 -13.95 8.40 -29.05
CA LYS A 121 -12.83 8.95 -28.27
C LYS A 121 -13.12 9.03 -26.77
N ALA A 122 -14.32 9.49 -26.39
CA ALA A 122 -14.70 9.63 -24.98
C ALA A 122 -14.86 8.26 -24.29
N GLN A 123 -15.46 7.29 -24.97
CA GLN A 123 -15.61 5.93 -24.45
C GLN A 123 -14.25 5.24 -24.31
N PHE A 124 -13.38 5.40 -25.31
CA PHE A 124 -12.05 4.83 -25.32
C PHE A 124 -11.17 5.38 -24.18
N ALA A 125 -11.20 6.70 -23.97
CA ALA A 125 -10.52 7.36 -22.86
C ALA A 125 -11.05 6.87 -21.50
N HIS A 126 -12.38 6.78 -21.35
CA HIS A 126 -12.99 6.29 -20.12
C HIS A 126 -12.57 4.85 -19.77
N ILE A 127 -12.52 3.95 -20.76
CA ILE A 127 -12.06 2.57 -20.55
C ILE A 127 -10.56 2.55 -20.17
N LYS A 128 -9.72 3.40 -20.79
CA LYS A 128 -8.31 3.53 -20.38
C LYS A 128 -8.16 3.96 -18.92
N THR A 129 -8.97 4.92 -18.46
CA THR A 129 -8.99 5.32 -17.05
C THR A 129 -9.36 4.13 -16.16
N LEU A 130 -10.40 3.36 -16.50
CA LEU A 130 -10.79 2.16 -15.73
C LEU A 130 -9.70 1.08 -15.70
N ILE A 131 -9.00 0.84 -16.81
CA ILE A 131 -7.86 -0.09 -16.86
C ILE A 131 -6.75 0.40 -15.92
N SER A 132 -6.43 1.70 -15.95
CA SER A 132 -5.41 2.31 -15.09
C SER A 132 -5.75 2.12 -13.61
N MET A 133 -7.00 2.37 -13.22
CA MET A 133 -7.47 2.16 -11.85
C MET A 133 -7.39 0.69 -11.42
N ALA A 134 -7.80 -0.24 -12.29
CA ALA A 134 -7.74 -1.66 -11.99
C ALA A 134 -6.29 -2.12 -11.74
N VAL A 135 -5.35 -1.60 -12.54
CA VAL A 135 -3.92 -1.86 -12.41
C VAL A 135 -3.37 -1.28 -11.10
N ASP A 136 -3.76 -0.06 -10.73
CA ASP A 136 -3.38 0.56 -9.44
C ASP A 136 -3.83 -0.31 -8.26
N ILE A 137 -5.11 -0.65 -8.19
CA ILE A 137 -5.70 -1.49 -7.14
C ILE A 137 -4.99 -2.86 -7.08
N PHE A 138 -4.81 -3.50 -8.23
CA PHE A 138 -4.10 -4.77 -8.34
C PHE A 138 -2.66 -4.68 -7.84
N SER A 139 -1.93 -3.62 -8.21
CA SER A 139 -0.57 -3.38 -7.76
C SER A 139 -0.47 -3.23 -6.24
N SER A 140 -1.38 -2.45 -5.63
CA SER A 140 -1.49 -2.28 -4.18
C SER A 140 -1.73 -3.62 -3.48
N PHE A 141 -2.64 -4.45 -4.00
CA PHE A 141 -2.87 -5.80 -3.49
C PHE A 141 -1.62 -6.68 -3.55
N LEU A 142 -0.88 -6.65 -4.66
CA LEU A 142 0.35 -7.44 -4.82
C LEU A 142 1.42 -7.03 -3.81
N VAL A 143 1.64 -5.73 -3.62
CA VAL A 143 2.65 -5.20 -2.70
C VAL A 143 2.32 -5.60 -1.27
N TYR A 144 1.11 -5.28 -0.80
CA TYR A 144 0.70 -5.60 0.55
C TYR A 144 0.65 -7.11 0.80
N GLY A 145 0.15 -7.88 -0.16
CA GLY A 145 0.10 -9.34 -0.10
C GLY A 145 1.49 -9.96 0.04
N ARG A 146 2.46 -9.48 -0.74
CA ARG A 146 3.85 -9.95 -0.66
C ARG A 146 4.53 -9.57 0.65
N ILE A 147 4.31 -8.37 1.17
CA ILE A 147 4.82 -7.97 2.49
C ILE A 147 4.23 -8.88 3.57
N CYS A 148 2.92 -9.12 3.54
CA CYS A 148 2.24 -9.99 4.49
C CYS A 148 2.81 -11.43 4.44
N ALA A 149 2.98 -11.99 3.25
CA ALA A 149 3.59 -13.31 3.07
C ALA A 149 5.04 -13.37 3.59
N ALA A 150 5.85 -12.34 3.30
CA ALA A 150 7.22 -12.26 3.78
C ALA A 150 7.29 -12.20 5.31
N VAL A 151 6.43 -11.39 5.95
CA VAL A 151 6.35 -11.29 7.42
C VAL A 151 5.90 -12.63 8.04
N LYS A 152 4.90 -13.31 7.45
CA LYS A 152 4.51 -14.65 7.90
C LYS A 152 5.69 -15.63 7.85
N LYS A 153 6.48 -15.59 6.77
CA LYS A 153 7.65 -16.47 6.60
C LYS A 153 8.72 -16.20 7.67
N ILE A 154 8.95 -14.93 8.02
CA ILE A 154 9.90 -14.55 9.08
C ILE A 154 9.48 -15.11 10.44
N ASN A 155 8.18 -15.14 10.73
CA ASN A 155 7.63 -15.61 12.00
C ASN A 155 7.30 -17.12 12.03
N SER A 156 7.45 -17.82 10.90
CA SER A 156 7.26 -19.26 10.88
C SER A 156 8.50 -19.93 11.51
N PRO A 157 8.34 -21.01 12.29
CA PRO A 157 9.47 -21.79 12.77
C PRO A 157 10.34 -22.18 11.56
N GLN A 158 11.66 -21.99 11.66
CA GLN A 158 12.57 -22.49 10.62
C GLN A 158 12.29 -23.98 10.45
N ALA A 159 11.86 -24.39 9.24
CA ALA A 159 11.89 -25.79 8.88
C ALA A 159 13.33 -26.25 9.10
N ALA A 160 13.52 -27.21 10.00
CA ALA A 160 14.82 -27.78 10.33
C ALA A 160 15.55 -28.05 9.01
N VAL A 161 16.62 -27.29 8.77
CA VAL A 161 17.54 -27.56 7.68
C VAL A 161 18.10 -28.94 8.02
N LYS A 162 17.63 -29.97 7.32
CA LYS A 162 18.26 -31.29 7.38
C LYS A 162 19.68 -31.10 6.86
N SER A 163 20.63 -31.11 7.78
CA SER A 163 22.07 -31.29 7.51
C SER A 163 22.30 -32.64 6.84
#